data_AF-A0A6A8LMZ1-F1
#
_entry.id   AF-A0A6A8LMZ1-F1
#
_cell.length_a   1.000
_cell.length_b   1.000
_cell.length_c   1.000
_cell.angle_alpha   90.00
_cell.angle_beta   90.00
_cell.angle_gamma   90.00
#
_symmetry.space_group_name_H-M   'P 1'
#
loop_
_entity.id
_entity.type
_entity.pdbx_description
1 polymer ?
#
loop_
_entity_poly.entity_id
_entity_poly.type
_entity_poly.pdbx_seq_one_letter_code
_entity_poly.pdbx_strand_id
1 'polypeptide(L)'
;MKIIGIIAEYNPFHNGHLYQIEKVKEIYPESIIIVAMSGNFLQRGEPAIVDKWVRAKQALLNGVDVVVEIPIAGCVQPADRFAENGVRILNNMGCEELFFGAEHAEYDFMTYAQLVQNLDSTEFSKKNISYAEAFQEAVAAKIGHNIDSPNDVLGLAYAKANLKFGKKLKLNPISRNVAGYHDKFLSPDSNIASATAIRKVLFSKDHNLVDKYLPSYQDLKNEKYISWDDFWPFLRYKLISSDIDELANIYGMAEGIQYRMKKKALELKTEATFDEWLKAVKSKRFTYTRLTRLSVATLVGMKVNDVSLYNKFPYVHLLGFTKNGQKALNIMKKNSEIPLLAKISQQDKDDFYHVDYRAGKIYQSQNYKEQDLKRAPLIF
;
A
#
# COMPACT_ATOMS: atom_id res chain seq x y z
N MET A 1 -4.42 -7.66 -27.42
CA MET A 1 -4.63 -8.04 -26.01
C MET A 1 -4.26 -6.84 -25.17
N LYS A 2 -5.20 -6.27 -24.41
CA LYS A 2 -4.91 -5.09 -23.57
C LYS A 2 -4.24 -5.49 -22.26
N ILE A 3 -3.30 -4.68 -21.78
CA ILE A 3 -2.68 -4.88 -20.46
C ILE A 3 -3.27 -3.83 -19.51
N ILE A 4 -3.97 -4.30 -18.49
CA ILE A 4 -4.68 -3.48 -17.53
C ILE A 4 -3.95 -3.51 -16.19
N GLY A 5 -3.71 -2.34 -15.61
CA GLY A 5 -3.07 -2.18 -14.33
C GLY A 5 -4.05 -1.88 -13.21
N ILE A 6 -3.77 -2.41 -12.01
CA ILE A 6 -4.43 -2.08 -10.75
C ILE A 6 -3.35 -1.86 -9.69
N ILE A 7 -3.51 -0.84 -8.85
CA ILE A 7 -2.66 -0.60 -7.67
C ILE A 7 -3.46 -0.96 -6.43
N ALA A 8 -2.97 -1.90 -5.61
CA ALA A 8 -3.77 -2.49 -4.53
C ALA A 8 -2.98 -2.85 -3.27
N GLU A 9 -3.72 -3.10 -2.19
CA GLU A 9 -3.18 -3.65 -0.93
C GLU A 9 -3.78 -5.02 -0.59
N TYR A 10 -5.04 -5.26 -0.99
CA TYR A 10 -5.80 -6.49 -0.72
C TYR A 10 -5.72 -6.94 0.74
N ASN A 11 -6.17 -6.11 1.68
CA ASN A 11 -6.00 -6.34 3.13
C ASN A 11 -7.32 -6.67 3.90
N PRO A 12 -7.94 -7.86 3.74
CA PRO A 12 -7.62 -8.94 2.79
C PRO A 12 -8.25 -8.71 1.40
N PHE A 13 -8.06 -9.65 0.46
CA PHE A 13 -8.84 -9.67 -0.78
C PHE A 13 -10.32 -9.95 -0.47
N HIS A 14 -11.26 -9.22 -1.09
CA HIS A 14 -12.70 -9.23 -0.75
C HIS A 14 -13.55 -8.94 -1.97
N ASN A 15 -14.88 -9.10 -1.89
CA ASN A 15 -15.78 -8.96 -3.04
C ASN A 15 -15.73 -7.60 -3.74
N GLY A 16 -15.43 -6.50 -3.04
CA GLY A 16 -15.19 -5.21 -3.69
C GLY A 16 -13.98 -5.20 -4.65
N HIS A 17 -12.94 -5.99 -4.37
CA HIS A 17 -11.78 -6.16 -5.25
C HIS A 17 -12.12 -7.07 -6.44
N LEU A 18 -12.87 -8.16 -6.17
CA LEU A 18 -13.39 -9.04 -7.22
C LEU A 18 -14.26 -8.26 -8.21
N TYR A 19 -15.19 -7.44 -7.71
CA TYR A 19 -16.04 -6.58 -8.54
C TYR A 19 -15.22 -5.65 -9.46
N GLN A 20 -14.12 -5.06 -8.97
CA GLN A 20 -13.23 -4.27 -9.82
C GLN A 20 -12.63 -5.10 -10.97
N ILE A 21 -12.18 -6.32 -10.68
CA ILE A 21 -11.62 -7.23 -11.67
C ILE A 21 -12.69 -7.69 -12.67
N GLU A 22 -13.88 -8.03 -12.19
CA GLU A 22 -15.03 -8.39 -13.04
C GLU A 22 -15.41 -7.25 -13.97
N LYS A 23 -15.41 -5.99 -13.50
CA LYS A 23 -15.65 -4.83 -14.35
C LYS A 23 -14.58 -4.64 -15.43
N VAL A 24 -13.32 -4.91 -15.12
CA VAL A 24 -12.26 -4.93 -16.14
C VAL A 24 -12.53 -6.01 -17.18
N LYS A 25 -12.89 -7.23 -16.76
CA LYS A 25 -13.18 -8.33 -17.69
C LYS A 25 -14.48 -8.14 -18.48
N GLU A 26 -15.46 -7.42 -17.94
CA GLU A 26 -16.68 -7.03 -18.67
C GLU A 26 -16.34 -6.11 -19.85
N ILE A 27 -15.48 -5.11 -19.63
CA ILE A 27 -15.06 -4.15 -20.67
C ILE A 27 -14.02 -4.78 -21.61
N TYR A 28 -13.10 -5.57 -21.06
CA TYR A 28 -11.99 -6.20 -21.78
C TYR A 28 -11.87 -7.69 -21.41
N PRO A 29 -12.68 -8.58 -22.00
CA PRO A 29 -12.71 -10.02 -21.66
C PRO A 29 -11.35 -10.70 -21.77
N GLU A 30 -10.61 -10.37 -22.83
CA GLU A 30 -9.29 -10.94 -23.12
C GLU A 30 -8.12 -10.11 -22.54
N SER A 31 -8.38 -9.22 -21.58
CA SER A 31 -7.31 -8.41 -20.97
C SER A 31 -6.36 -9.25 -20.12
N ILE A 32 -5.10 -8.83 -20.05
CA ILE A 32 -4.16 -9.25 -19.00
C ILE A 32 -4.27 -8.27 -17.86
N ILE A 33 -4.54 -8.74 -16.64
CA ILE A 33 -4.61 -7.89 -15.45
C ILE A 33 -3.32 -8.03 -14.64
N ILE A 34 -2.64 -6.90 -14.44
CA ILE A 34 -1.45 -6.79 -13.61
C ILE A 34 -1.78 -5.97 -12.36
N VAL A 35 -1.50 -6.54 -11.20
CA VAL A 35 -1.63 -5.85 -9.92
C VAL A 35 -0.25 -5.48 -9.38
N ALA A 36 -0.01 -4.19 -9.19
CA ALA A 36 1.06 -3.67 -8.35
C ALA A 36 0.55 -3.61 -6.90
N MET A 37 0.96 -4.57 -6.09
CA MET A 37 0.43 -4.80 -4.74
C MET A 37 1.43 -4.39 -3.66
N SER A 38 0.96 -3.72 -2.60
CA SER A 38 1.76 -3.52 -1.39
C SER A 38 2.25 -4.85 -0.81
N GLY A 39 3.50 -4.87 -0.34
CA GLY A 39 4.10 -6.00 0.38
C GLY A 39 3.50 -6.22 1.77
N ASN A 40 4.28 -6.78 2.69
CA ASN A 40 3.80 -7.15 4.03
C ASN A 40 3.42 -5.95 4.93
N PHE A 41 3.88 -4.74 4.58
CA PHE A 41 3.47 -3.49 5.19
C PHE A 41 2.87 -2.58 4.13
N LEU A 42 1.84 -1.84 4.51
CA LEU A 42 0.93 -1.13 3.61
C LEU A 42 1.21 0.37 3.55
N GLN A 43 0.61 1.08 2.60
CA GLN A 43 0.80 2.50 2.33
C GLN A 43 0.53 3.38 3.55
N ARG A 44 -0.50 3.02 4.32
CA ARG A 44 -0.88 3.74 5.54
C ARG A 44 -0.05 3.37 6.76
N GLY A 45 0.99 2.55 6.59
CA GLY A 45 1.85 2.08 7.68
C GLY A 45 1.16 1.07 8.58
N GLU A 46 0.36 0.18 8.00
CA GLU A 46 -0.24 -0.96 8.70
C GLU A 46 0.45 -2.25 8.26
N PRO A 47 0.66 -3.25 9.13
CA PRO A 47 0.95 -4.59 8.67
C PRO A 47 -0.27 -5.14 7.91
N ALA A 48 -0.02 -5.88 6.83
CA ALA A 48 -1.07 -6.64 6.18
C ALA A 48 -1.60 -7.73 7.12
N ILE A 49 -2.91 -8.01 7.08
CA ILE A 49 -3.57 -9.01 7.93
C ILE A 49 -3.01 -10.42 7.70
N VAL A 50 -2.61 -10.70 6.46
CA VAL A 50 -1.90 -11.91 6.05
C VAL A 50 -0.81 -11.52 5.04
N ASP A 51 0.17 -12.40 4.85
CA ASP A 51 1.36 -12.06 4.06
C ASP A 51 1.05 -11.79 2.58
N LYS A 52 2.02 -11.17 1.91
CA LYS A 52 1.95 -10.82 0.49
C LYS A 52 1.71 -12.01 -0.42
N TRP A 53 2.11 -13.22 -0.01
CA TRP A 53 1.95 -14.41 -0.83
C TRP A 53 0.54 -14.98 -0.77
N VAL A 54 -0.08 -15.00 0.41
CA VAL A 54 -1.49 -15.35 0.56
C VAL A 54 -2.35 -14.38 -0.25
N ARG A 55 -2.09 -13.07 -0.14
CA ARG A 55 -2.84 -12.06 -0.90
C ARG A 55 -2.62 -12.16 -2.41
N ALA A 56 -1.39 -12.45 -2.85
CA ALA A 56 -1.10 -12.69 -4.27
C ALA A 56 -1.81 -13.94 -4.79
N LYS A 57 -1.85 -15.03 -4.01
CA LYS A 57 -2.64 -16.23 -4.32
C LYS A 57 -4.13 -15.90 -4.49
N GLN A 58 -4.70 -15.15 -3.55
CA GLN A 58 -6.11 -14.75 -3.63
C GLN A 58 -6.38 -13.93 -4.91
N ALA A 59 -5.50 -12.99 -5.26
CA ALA A 59 -5.64 -12.22 -6.50
C ALA A 59 -5.61 -13.12 -7.75
N LEU A 60 -4.63 -14.02 -7.86
CA LEU A 60 -4.46 -14.92 -9.02
C LEU A 60 -5.64 -15.88 -9.19
N LEU A 61 -6.19 -16.40 -8.09
CA LEU A 61 -7.39 -17.24 -8.10
C LEU A 61 -8.65 -16.51 -8.57
N ASN A 62 -8.66 -15.17 -8.51
CA ASN A 62 -9.83 -14.34 -8.82
C ASN A 62 -9.63 -13.49 -10.09
N GLY A 63 -8.86 -14.00 -11.06
CA GLY A 63 -8.80 -13.41 -12.41
C GLY A 63 -7.70 -12.38 -12.65
N VAL A 64 -6.79 -12.19 -11.69
CA VAL A 64 -5.53 -11.45 -11.92
C VAL A 64 -4.52 -12.36 -12.61
N ASP A 65 -3.79 -11.82 -13.59
CA ASP A 65 -2.83 -12.59 -14.39
C ASP A 65 -1.40 -12.47 -13.85
N VAL A 66 -1.03 -11.31 -13.29
CA VAL A 66 0.29 -11.06 -12.72
C VAL A 66 0.17 -10.23 -11.44
N VAL A 67 0.84 -10.67 -10.38
CA VAL A 67 0.96 -9.88 -9.13
C VAL A 67 2.43 -9.56 -8.91
N VAL A 68 2.73 -8.27 -8.78
CA VAL A 68 4.04 -7.78 -8.41
C VAL A 68 3.98 -6.97 -7.11
N GLU A 69 5.02 -7.07 -6.30
CA GLU A 69 5.19 -6.28 -5.09
C GLU A 69 5.70 -4.88 -5.42
N ILE A 70 5.07 -3.86 -4.83
CA ILE A 70 5.63 -2.53 -4.67
C ILE A 70 6.58 -2.61 -3.46
N PRO A 71 7.91 -2.46 -3.64
CA PRO A 71 8.87 -2.55 -2.55
C PRO A 71 8.55 -1.58 -1.42
N ILE A 72 8.89 -1.94 -0.18
CA ILE A 72 8.48 -1.21 1.03
C ILE A 72 8.89 0.27 0.98
N ALA A 73 10.05 0.58 0.38
CA ALA A 73 10.55 1.94 0.17
C ALA A 73 9.66 2.76 -0.79
N GLY A 74 9.00 2.12 -1.75
CA GLY A 74 8.00 2.75 -2.63
C GLY A 74 6.57 2.66 -2.12
N CYS A 75 6.28 1.72 -1.22
CA CYS A 75 4.95 1.43 -0.70
C CYS A 75 4.60 2.30 0.52
N VAL A 76 5.43 2.28 1.58
CA VAL A 76 5.12 2.89 2.89
C VAL A 76 5.41 4.40 2.84
N GLN A 77 4.59 5.08 2.04
CA GLN A 77 4.81 6.45 1.61
C GLN A 77 3.51 7.26 1.69
N PRO A 78 3.57 8.61 1.69
CA PRO A 78 2.39 9.43 1.45
C PRO A 78 1.77 9.13 0.06
N ALA A 79 0.52 9.55 -0.14
CA ALA A 79 -0.30 9.10 -1.28
C ALA A 79 0.33 9.44 -2.65
N ASP A 80 0.95 10.60 -2.78
CA ASP A 80 1.67 11.07 -3.97
C ASP A 80 2.81 10.12 -4.36
N ARG A 81 3.67 9.76 -3.41
CA ARG A 81 4.83 8.89 -3.64
C ARG A 81 4.41 7.43 -3.83
N PHE A 82 3.39 6.97 -3.11
CA PHE A 82 2.82 5.64 -3.33
C PHE A 82 2.24 5.51 -4.75
N ALA A 83 1.42 6.49 -5.16
CA ALA A 83 0.85 6.55 -6.49
C ALA A 83 1.93 6.64 -7.58
N GLU A 84 2.95 7.48 -7.38
CA GLU A 84 4.08 7.58 -8.30
C GLU A 84 4.75 6.23 -8.51
N ASN A 85 4.99 5.48 -7.44
CA ASN A 85 5.61 4.16 -7.53
C ASN A 85 4.71 3.13 -8.23
N GLY A 86 3.43 3.05 -7.87
CA GLY A 86 2.51 2.13 -8.52
C GLY A 86 2.34 2.43 -10.01
N VAL A 87 2.17 3.70 -10.39
CA VAL A 87 2.07 4.12 -11.80
C VAL A 87 3.37 3.86 -12.55
N ARG A 88 4.53 4.14 -11.95
CA ARG A 88 5.85 3.85 -12.54
C ARG A 88 6.01 2.37 -12.85
N ILE A 89 5.62 1.50 -11.93
CA ILE A 89 5.68 0.04 -12.10
C ILE A 89 4.76 -0.40 -13.24
N LEU A 90 3.49 0.01 -13.22
CA LEU A 90 2.52 -0.39 -14.25
C LEU A 90 2.90 0.14 -15.65
N ASN A 91 3.38 1.38 -15.74
CA ASN A 91 3.93 1.92 -16.99
C ASN A 91 5.09 1.08 -17.53
N ASN A 92 6.00 0.67 -16.65
CA ASN A 92 7.17 -0.12 -17.03
C ASN A 92 6.79 -1.54 -17.45
N MET A 93 5.70 -2.07 -16.89
CA MET A 93 5.11 -3.35 -17.28
C MET A 93 4.21 -3.25 -18.53
N GLY A 94 4.16 -2.09 -19.18
CA GLY A 94 3.42 -1.89 -20.42
C GLY A 94 1.90 -1.89 -20.24
N CYS A 95 1.40 -1.58 -19.04
CA CYS A 95 -0.02 -1.33 -18.86
C CYS A 95 -0.44 -0.12 -19.70
N GLU A 96 -1.63 -0.21 -20.30
CA GLU A 96 -2.22 0.84 -21.13
C GLU A 96 -3.32 1.58 -20.36
N GLU A 97 -3.94 0.91 -19.39
CA GLU A 97 -5.04 1.45 -18.61
C GLU A 97 -4.84 1.17 -17.12
N LEU A 98 -5.28 2.09 -16.27
CA LEU A 98 -5.28 1.95 -14.82
C LEU A 98 -6.71 2.03 -14.31
N PHE A 99 -7.17 0.95 -13.68
CA PHE A 99 -8.45 0.91 -12.99
C PHE A 99 -8.24 1.08 -11.48
N PHE A 100 -9.04 1.94 -10.86
CA PHE A 100 -8.99 2.19 -9.42
C PHE A 100 -10.39 2.53 -8.89
N GLY A 101 -10.66 2.20 -7.63
CA GLY A 101 -11.89 2.65 -6.98
C GLY A 101 -11.83 4.15 -6.68
N ALA A 102 -12.95 4.85 -6.79
CA ALA A 102 -13.11 6.25 -6.39
C ALA A 102 -14.46 6.40 -5.67
N GLU A 103 -14.55 7.35 -4.73
CA GLU A 103 -15.84 7.75 -4.20
C GLU A 103 -16.65 8.50 -5.27
N HIS A 104 -15.96 9.33 -6.07
CA HIS A 104 -16.55 10.07 -7.19
C HIS A 104 -15.88 9.63 -8.50
N ALA A 105 -16.47 8.63 -9.15
CA ALA A 105 -15.92 8.08 -10.39
C ALA A 105 -16.11 8.99 -11.62
N GLU A 106 -17.02 9.95 -11.52
CA GLU A 106 -17.30 10.97 -12.51
C GLU A 106 -16.23 12.09 -12.56
N TYR A 107 -15.35 12.17 -11.55
CA TYR A 107 -14.28 13.16 -11.51
C TYR A 107 -13.29 12.98 -12.66
N ASP A 108 -12.98 14.07 -13.35
CA ASP A 108 -11.88 14.12 -14.33
C ASP A 108 -10.54 14.35 -13.63
N PHE A 109 -10.02 13.27 -13.05
CA PHE A 109 -8.74 13.28 -12.34
C PHE A 109 -7.58 13.78 -13.21
N MET A 110 -7.60 13.56 -14.53
CA MET A 110 -6.54 14.03 -15.42
C MET A 110 -6.56 15.54 -15.61
N THR A 111 -7.75 16.14 -15.74
CA THR A 111 -7.91 17.60 -15.75
C THR A 111 -7.54 18.19 -14.40
N TYR A 112 -7.99 17.59 -13.30
CA TYR A 112 -7.63 18.03 -11.95
C TYR A 112 -6.13 18.02 -11.71
N ALA A 113 -5.44 16.95 -12.12
CA ALA A 113 -4.00 16.84 -12.00
C ALA A 113 -3.27 17.93 -12.81
N GLN A 114 -3.79 18.36 -13.96
CA GLN A 114 -3.22 19.45 -14.75
C GLN A 114 -3.41 20.81 -14.05
N LEU A 115 -4.59 21.07 -13.49
CA LEU A 115 -4.87 22.30 -12.74
C LEU A 115 -3.95 22.48 -11.52
N VAL A 116 -3.57 21.37 -10.89
CA VAL A 116 -2.74 21.37 -9.67
C VAL A 116 -1.27 21.05 -9.92
N GLN A 117 -0.85 20.88 -11.19
CA GLN A 117 0.51 20.45 -11.53
C GLN A 117 1.59 21.44 -11.07
N ASN A 118 1.27 22.74 -11.08
CA ASN A 118 2.16 23.82 -10.73
C ASN A 118 1.94 24.37 -9.31
N LEU A 119 1.22 23.63 -8.44
CA LEU A 119 1.10 24.03 -7.04
C LEU A 119 2.48 23.94 -6.38
N ASP A 120 3.08 25.09 -6.13
CA ASP A 120 4.41 25.20 -5.55
C ASP A 120 4.32 24.90 -4.04
N SER A 121 5.06 23.88 -3.61
CA SER A 121 5.08 23.42 -2.22
C SER A 121 5.52 24.50 -1.22
N THR A 122 6.17 25.56 -1.71
CA THR A 122 6.69 26.68 -0.92
C THR A 122 5.60 27.65 -0.45
N GLU A 123 4.47 27.77 -1.16
CA GLU A 123 3.35 28.65 -0.78
C GLU A 123 2.65 28.20 0.52
N PHE A 124 2.78 26.92 0.86
CA PHE A 124 2.12 26.30 2.03
C PHE A 124 2.82 26.58 3.37
N SER A 125 4.07 27.05 3.34
CA SER A 125 4.88 27.32 4.54
C SER A 125 4.37 28.48 5.41
N LYS A 126 3.42 29.28 4.91
CA LYS A 126 2.92 30.51 5.55
C LYS A 126 1.73 30.32 6.49
N LYS A 127 1.21 29.10 6.67
CA LYS A 127 0.01 28.83 7.49
C LYS A 127 0.32 27.92 8.70
N ASN A 128 -0.31 28.19 9.85
CA ASN A 128 -0.22 27.39 11.09
C ASN A 128 -0.96 26.03 11.02
N ILE A 129 -1.13 25.48 9.82
CA ILE A 129 -1.82 24.21 9.55
C ILE A 129 -0.82 23.17 9.05
N SER A 130 -1.21 21.90 9.04
CA SER A 130 -0.35 20.85 8.50
C SER A 130 -0.16 21.02 6.98
N TYR A 131 0.98 20.54 6.45
CA TYR A 131 1.23 20.52 5.00
C TYR A 131 0.09 19.86 4.21
N ALA A 132 -0.49 18.79 4.75
CA ALA A 132 -1.60 18.08 4.10
C ALA A 132 -2.86 18.96 3.99
N GLU A 133 -3.21 19.70 5.04
CA GLU A 133 -4.34 20.64 5.03
C GLU A 133 -4.08 21.80 4.07
N ALA A 134 -2.87 22.37 4.10
CA ALA A 134 -2.50 23.46 3.21
C ALA A 134 -2.55 23.04 1.73
N PHE A 135 -2.07 21.83 1.43
CA PHE A 135 -2.14 21.25 0.09
C PHE A 135 -3.60 21.06 -0.36
N GLN A 136 -4.47 20.54 0.52
CA GLN A 136 -5.89 20.36 0.20
C GLN A 136 -6.61 21.67 -0.09
N GLU A 137 -6.34 22.73 0.67
CA GLU A 137 -6.93 24.05 0.41
C GLU A 137 -6.55 24.59 -0.98
N ALA A 138 -5.29 24.45 -1.40
CA ALA A 138 -4.90 24.91 -2.74
C ALA A 138 -5.41 24.03 -3.86
N VAL A 139 -5.50 22.72 -3.63
CA VAL A 139 -6.17 21.79 -4.56
C VAL A 139 -7.62 22.23 -4.75
N ALA A 140 -8.35 22.47 -3.66
CA ALA A 140 -9.74 22.92 -3.70
C ALA A 140 -9.90 24.27 -4.41
N ALA A 141 -9.01 25.23 -4.15
CA ALA A 141 -9.02 26.54 -4.80
C ALA A 141 -8.82 26.46 -6.32
N LYS A 142 -8.05 25.48 -6.82
CA LYS A 142 -7.81 25.29 -8.25
C LYS A 142 -8.90 24.46 -8.94
N ILE A 143 -9.45 23.46 -8.25
CA ILE A 143 -10.44 22.53 -8.80
C ILE A 143 -11.88 23.06 -8.66
N GLY A 144 -12.13 23.91 -7.65
CA GLY A 144 -13.45 24.47 -7.34
C GLY A 144 -14.25 23.69 -6.29
N HIS A 145 -13.72 22.58 -5.77
CA HIS A 145 -14.28 21.80 -4.65
C HIS A 145 -13.17 20.96 -3.98
N ASN A 146 -13.44 20.46 -2.77
CA ASN A 146 -12.48 19.67 -2.03
C ASN A 146 -12.36 18.23 -2.55
N ILE A 147 -11.15 17.66 -2.47
CA ILE A 147 -10.89 16.23 -2.72
C ILE A 147 -10.39 15.60 -1.43
N ASP A 148 -11.35 15.26 -0.56
CA ASP A 148 -11.07 14.82 0.81
C ASP A 148 -11.22 13.31 1.00
N SER A 149 -11.95 12.64 0.10
CA SER A 149 -12.20 11.21 0.19
C SER A 149 -10.93 10.41 -0.07
N PRO A 150 -10.65 9.36 0.72
CA PRO A 150 -9.39 8.63 0.64
C PRO A 150 -9.05 8.05 -0.74
N ASN A 151 -10.03 7.57 -1.50
CA ASN A 151 -9.77 6.99 -2.83
C ASN A 151 -9.73 8.06 -3.91
N ASP A 152 -10.49 9.15 -3.79
CA ASP A 152 -10.35 10.30 -4.70
C ASP A 152 -8.98 10.99 -4.57
N VAL A 153 -8.47 11.12 -3.34
CA VAL A 153 -7.09 11.60 -3.08
C VAL A 153 -6.06 10.72 -3.78
N LEU A 154 -6.24 9.40 -3.74
CA LEU A 154 -5.39 8.46 -4.47
C LEU A 154 -5.59 8.59 -5.99
N GLY A 155 -6.81 8.76 -6.47
CA GLY A 155 -7.14 8.99 -7.88
C GLY A 155 -6.41 10.21 -8.45
N LEU A 156 -6.44 11.34 -7.72
CA LEU A 156 -5.69 12.54 -8.07
C LEU A 156 -4.18 12.29 -8.05
N ALA A 157 -3.68 11.55 -7.06
CA ALA A 157 -2.27 11.18 -6.98
C ALA A 157 -1.82 10.30 -8.16
N TYR A 158 -2.65 9.33 -8.59
CA TYR A 158 -2.40 8.52 -9.79
C TYR A 158 -2.36 9.38 -11.05
N ALA A 159 -3.30 10.33 -11.19
CA ALA A 159 -3.31 11.25 -12.32
C ALA A 159 -2.08 12.16 -12.37
N LYS A 160 -1.65 12.71 -11.23
CA LYS A 160 -0.40 13.50 -11.14
C LYS A 160 0.82 12.67 -11.52
N ALA A 161 0.91 11.44 -11.03
CA ALA A 161 1.98 10.51 -11.41
C ALA A 161 1.94 10.19 -12.90
N ASN A 162 0.76 9.91 -13.45
CA ASN A 162 0.59 9.60 -14.87
C ASN A 162 0.98 10.79 -15.76
N LEU A 163 0.63 12.02 -15.38
CA LEU A 163 1.11 13.25 -16.05
C LEU A 163 2.64 13.30 -16.06
N LYS A 164 3.29 13.05 -14.91
CA LYS A 164 4.75 13.06 -14.77
C LYS A 164 5.43 12.05 -15.71
N PHE A 165 4.80 10.91 -15.95
CA PHE A 165 5.33 9.85 -16.82
C PHE A 165 4.84 9.92 -18.28
N GLY A 166 4.32 11.07 -18.72
CA GLY A 166 3.96 11.31 -20.11
C GLY A 166 2.57 10.79 -20.51
N LYS A 167 1.65 10.61 -19.55
CA LYS A 167 0.24 10.24 -19.77
C LYS A 167 0.05 8.90 -20.49
N LYS A 168 0.89 7.91 -20.19
CA LYS A 168 0.86 6.60 -20.83
C LYS A 168 -0.36 5.76 -20.46
N LEU A 169 -0.96 5.98 -19.28
CA LEU A 169 -2.14 5.25 -18.81
C LEU A 169 -3.42 6.01 -19.10
N LYS A 170 -4.42 5.32 -19.64
CA LYS A 170 -5.81 5.78 -19.54
C LYS A 170 -6.35 5.48 -18.14
N LEU A 171 -6.87 6.48 -17.45
CA LEU A 171 -7.43 6.33 -16.11
C LEU A 171 -8.91 5.97 -16.18
N ASN A 172 -9.30 4.91 -15.47
CA ASN A 172 -10.68 4.42 -15.41
C ASN A 172 -11.11 4.25 -13.95
N PRO A 173 -11.57 5.33 -13.30
CA PRO A 173 -12.15 5.23 -11.96
C PRO A 173 -13.43 4.38 -11.97
N ILE A 174 -13.64 3.60 -10.92
CA ILE A 174 -14.85 2.80 -10.70
C ILE A 174 -15.52 3.27 -9.41
N SER A 175 -16.83 3.51 -9.46
CA SER A 175 -17.60 3.89 -8.28
C SER A 175 -17.64 2.74 -7.25
N ARG A 176 -17.43 3.07 -5.98
CA ARG A 176 -17.54 2.11 -4.88
C ARG A 176 -19.02 1.88 -4.54
N ASN A 177 -19.60 0.79 -5.04
CA ASN A 177 -20.96 0.39 -4.68
C ASN A 177 -21.07 0.07 -3.16
N VAL A 178 -21.78 0.93 -2.43
CA VAL A 178 -22.54 0.71 -1.17
C VAL A 178 -21.82 0.17 0.09
N ALA A 179 -20.53 0.44 0.30
CA ALA A 179 -19.98 0.38 1.65
C ALA A 179 -19.19 1.66 1.90
N GLY A 180 -19.70 2.54 2.76
CA GLY A 180 -18.97 3.74 3.14
C GLY A 180 -17.61 3.34 3.68
N TYR A 181 -16.58 4.15 3.41
CA TYR A 181 -15.20 3.93 3.90
C TYR A 181 -15.12 3.77 5.44
N HIS A 182 -16.22 4.08 6.15
CA HIS A 182 -16.39 3.99 7.60
C HIS A 182 -17.47 3.04 8.11
N ASP A 183 -18.13 2.23 7.26
CA ASP A 183 -19.03 1.21 7.79
C ASP A 183 -18.20 0.19 8.55
N LYS A 184 -18.40 0.16 9.87
CA LYS A 184 -17.67 -0.69 10.84
C LYS A 184 -18.34 -2.05 11.06
N PHE A 185 -19.40 -2.34 10.31
CA PHE A 185 -20.26 -3.50 10.51
C PHE A 185 -20.54 -4.17 9.16
N LEU A 186 -20.65 -5.49 9.18
CA LEU A 186 -21.09 -6.28 8.03
C LEU A 186 -22.62 -6.24 7.96
N SER A 187 -23.17 -5.77 6.84
CA SER A 187 -24.62 -5.73 6.63
C SER A 187 -25.10 -7.04 6.01
N PRO A 188 -26.03 -7.79 6.65
CA PRO A 188 -26.57 -9.04 6.10
C PRO A 188 -27.15 -8.89 4.69
N ASP A 189 -27.63 -7.70 4.32
CA ASP A 189 -28.27 -7.42 3.04
C ASP A 189 -27.27 -7.08 1.92
N SER A 190 -25.98 -6.96 2.24
CA SER A 190 -24.89 -6.71 1.28
C SER A 190 -23.94 -7.90 1.20
N ASN A 191 -23.25 -8.02 0.06
CA ASN A 191 -22.10 -8.92 -0.14
C ASN A 191 -20.77 -8.16 -0.30
N ILE A 192 -20.78 -6.83 -0.24
CA ILE A 192 -19.59 -5.98 -0.29
C ILE A 192 -19.51 -5.17 1.01
N ALA A 193 -18.33 -5.16 1.63
CA ALA A 193 -18.05 -4.42 2.85
C ALA A 193 -16.66 -3.78 2.80
N SER A 194 -16.40 -2.82 3.70
CA SER A 194 -15.08 -2.22 3.83
C SER A 194 -14.06 -3.24 4.33
N ALA A 195 -12.81 -3.14 3.86
CA ALA A 195 -11.72 -3.98 4.36
C ALA A 195 -11.56 -3.87 5.88
N THR A 196 -11.79 -2.68 6.45
CA THR A 196 -11.74 -2.43 7.90
C THR A 196 -12.82 -3.22 8.66
N ALA A 197 -14.07 -3.24 8.18
CA ALA A 197 -15.13 -4.05 8.80
C ALA A 197 -14.81 -5.54 8.75
N ILE A 198 -14.34 -6.02 7.60
CA ILE A 198 -13.94 -7.42 7.42
C ILE A 198 -12.82 -7.77 8.40
N ARG A 199 -11.75 -6.96 8.50
CA ARG A 199 -10.67 -7.21 9.46
C ARG A 199 -11.17 -7.24 10.90
N LYS A 200 -12.06 -6.33 11.28
CA LYS A 200 -12.63 -6.31 12.64
C LYS A 200 -13.33 -7.63 13.00
N VAL A 201 -14.07 -8.21 12.06
CA VAL A 201 -14.73 -9.52 12.24
C VAL A 201 -13.70 -10.66 12.28
N LEU A 202 -12.71 -10.65 11.38
CA LEU A 202 -11.62 -11.64 11.36
C LEU A 202 -10.79 -11.65 12.66
N PHE A 203 -10.59 -10.51 13.31
CA PHE A 203 -9.91 -10.46 14.62
C PHE A 203 -10.81 -10.83 15.81
N SER A 204 -12.11 -10.98 15.58
CA SER A 204 -13.05 -11.35 16.63
C SER A 204 -13.16 -12.88 16.75
N LYS A 205 -13.78 -13.38 17.83
CA LYS A 205 -14.05 -14.82 17.97
C LYS A 205 -15.21 -15.30 17.09
N ASP A 206 -16.00 -14.38 16.56
CA ASP A 206 -17.19 -14.69 15.77
C ASP A 206 -16.96 -14.30 14.30
N HIS A 207 -16.71 -15.31 13.46
CA HIS A 207 -16.51 -15.13 12.02
C HIS A 207 -17.81 -15.31 11.21
N ASN A 208 -18.97 -15.29 11.85
CA ASN A 208 -20.25 -15.42 11.16
C ASN A 208 -20.36 -14.41 10.01
N LEU A 209 -20.86 -14.88 8.87
CA LEU A 209 -21.09 -14.11 7.64
C LEU A 209 -19.85 -13.57 6.94
N VAL A 210 -18.63 -13.72 7.47
CA VAL A 210 -17.42 -13.13 6.87
C VAL A 210 -17.10 -13.74 5.50
N ASP A 211 -17.45 -15.01 5.31
CA ASP A 211 -17.30 -15.76 4.07
C ASP A 211 -18.11 -15.15 2.91
N LYS A 212 -19.28 -14.56 3.20
CA LYS A 212 -20.11 -13.85 2.22
C LYS A 212 -19.37 -12.70 1.54
N TYR A 213 -18.36 -12.10 2.18
CA TYR A 213 -17.62 -10.94 1.69
C TYR A 213 -16.24 -11.30 1.11
N LEU A 214 -15.82 -12.56 1.22
CA LEU A 214 -14.46 -13.04 0.97
C LEU A 214 -14.47 -14.19 -0.05
N PRO A 215 -14.21 -13.93 -1.34
CA PRO A 215 -14.34 -14.94 -2.38
C PRO A 215 -13.32 -16.08 -2.24
N SER A 216 -12.22 -15.85 -1.51
CA SER A 216 -11.20 -16.86 -1.19
C SER A 216 -10.99 -16.98 0.32
N TYR A 217 -12.09 -17.03 1.09
CA TYR A 217 -12.03 -17.15 2.55
C TYR A 217 -11.28 -18.40 3.04
N GLN A 218 -11.33 -19.51 2.28
CA GLN A 218 -10.64 -20.75 2.66
C GLN A 218 -9.13 -20.57 2.81
N ASP A 219 -8.52 -19.68 2.01
CA ASP A 219 -7.10 -19.34 2.10
C ASP A 219 -6.75 -18.56 3.38
N LEU A 220 -7.74 -18.04 4.11
CA LEU A 220 -7.55 -17.28 5.35
C LEU A 220 -7.84 -18.09 6.62
N LYS A 221 -8.54 -19.22 6.54
CA LYS A 221 -8.99 -19.96 7.73
C LYS A 221 -7.85 -20.47 8.62
N ASN A 222 -6.73 -20.84 7.99
CA ASN A 222 -5.56 -21.40 8.68
C ASN A 222 -4.44 -20.38 8.83
N GLU A 223 -4.69 -19.10 8.49
CA GLU A 223 -3.71 -18.04 8.60
C GLU A 223 -3.77 -17.41 10.00
N LYS A 224 -2.60 -17.04 10.52
CA LYS A 224 -2.56 -16.12 11.67
C LYS A 224 -2.87 -14.72 11.16
N TYR A 225 -3.94 -14.10 11.68
CA TYR A 225 -4.21 -12.69 11.41
C TYR A 225 -3.27 -11.80 12.19
N ILE A 226 -2.63 -10.89 11.49
CA ILE A 226 -1.56 -10.04 12.03
C ILE A 226 -2.03 -8.60 12.14
N SER A 227 -1.75 -8.00 13.28
CA SER A 227 -2.05 -6.61 13.61
C SER A 227 -0.80 -5.87 14.08
N TRP A 228 -0.96 -4.58 14.38
CA TRP A 228 0.12 -3.81 15.00
C TRP A 228 0.48 -4.30 16.41
N ASP A 229 -0.45 -4.90 17.14
CA ASP A 229 -0.19 -5.39 18.49
C ASP A 229 0.79 -6.58 18.50
N ASP A 230 0.84 -7.37 17.42
CA ASP A 230 1.86 -8.40 17.22
C ASP A 230 3.28 -7.81 17.08
N PHE A 231 3.40 -6.61 16.51
CA PHE A 231 4.68 -5.94 16.30
C PHE A 231 5.05 -4.94 17.39
N TRP A 232 4.10 -4.57 18.24
CA TRP A 232 4.30 -3.55 19.27
C TRP A 232 5.44 -3.89 20.22
N PRO A 233 5.60 -5.12 20.75
CA PRO A 233 6.73 -5.45 21.61
C PRO A 233 8.09 -5.18 20.95
N PHE A 234 8.22 -5.48 19.64
CA PHE A 234 9.44 -5.28 18.87
C PHE A 234 9.72 -3.80 18.58
N LEU A 235 8.68 -3.05 18.22
CA LEU A 235 8.78 -1.60 18.03
C LEU A 235 9.14 -0.91 19.35
N ARG A 236 8.48 -1.29 20.45
CA ARG A 236 8.75 -0.75 21.79
C ARG A 236 10.18 -1.03 22.22
N TYR A 237 10.65 -2.27 22.07
CA TYR A 237 12.05 -2.64 22.32
C TYR A 237 12.98 -1.70 21.56
N LYS A 238 12.80 -1.56 20.24
CA LYS A 238 13.65 -0.72 19.40
C LYS A 238 13.64 0.75 19.81
N LEU A 239 12.48 1.31 20.13
CA LEU A 239 12.36 2.69 20.61
C LEU A 239 13.10 2.91 21.94
N ILE A 240 13.07 1.94 22.84
CA ILE A 240 13.73 2.01 24.14
C ILE A 240 15.24 1.83 24.00
N SER A 241 15.68 0.84 23.23
CA SER A 241 17.08 0.44 23.10
C SER A 241 17.90 1.33 22.18
N SER A 242 17.31 1.94 21.16
CA SER A 242 18.04 2.78 20.21
C SER A 242 18.39 4.15 20.77
N ASP A 243 19.56 4.66 20.43
CA ASP A 243 19.94 6.04 20.73
C ASP A 243 19.10 7.04 19.94
N ILE A 244 18.95 8.26 20.47
CA ILE A 244 18.16 9.31 19.82
C ILE A 244 18.72 9.65 18.43
N ASP A 245 20.03 9.65 18.26
CA ASP A 245 20.68 9.94 16.98
C ASP A 245 20.48 8.80 15.97
N GLU A 246 20.40 7.55 16.44
CA GLU A 246 20.03 6.43 15.57
C GLU A 246 18.59 6.58 15.08
N LEU A 247 17.65 6.89 15.99
CA LEU A 247 16.25 7.12 15.65
C LEU A 247 16.08 8.32 14.71
N ALA A 248 16.88 9.38 14.87
CA ALA A 248 16.85 10.56 14.01
C ALA A 248 17.17 10.24 12.53
N ASN A 249 17.93 9.18 12.28
CA ASN A 249 18.30 8.74 10.92
C ASN A 249 17.25 7.86 10.21
N ILE A 250 16.15 7.52 10.90
CA ILE A 250 15.04 6.76 10.31
C ILE A 250 14.27 7.62 9.30
N TYR A 251 13.89 7.01 8.18
CA TYR A 251 13.12 7.70 7.15
C TYR A 251 11.79 8.25 7.69
N GLY A 252 11.53 9.53 7.43
CA GLY A 252 10.33 10.23 7.87
C GLY A 252 10.39 10.77 9.30
N MET A 253 11.46 10.48 10.05
CA MET A 253 11.76 11.11 11.32
C MET A 253 12.06 12.59 11.09
N ALA A 254 11.36 13.49 11.78
CA ALA A 254 11.54 14.92 11.60
C ALA A 254 11.11 15.68 12.87
N GLU A 255 11.60 16.91 13.01
CA GLU A 255 11.06 17.90 13.95
C GLU A 255 11.08 17.41 15.41
N GLY A 256 12.05 16.57 15.78
CA GLY A 256 12.22 16.06 17.14
C GLY A 256 11.21 15.00 17.57
N ILE A 257 10.41 14.43 16.65
CA ILE A 257 9.39 13.43 17.02
C ILE A 257 9.98 12.17 17.66
N GLN A 258 11.25 11.84 17.39
CA GLN A 258 11.97 10.72 18.02
C GLN A 258 12.00 10.83 19.55
N TYR A 259 12.16 12.05 20.10
CA TYR A 259 12.15 12.27 21.55
C TYR A 259 10.81 11.91 22.16
N ARG A 260 9.71 12.31 21.50
CA ARG A 260 8.35 12.02 21.97
C ARG A 260 8.03 10.53 21.83
N MET A 261 8.37 9.90 20.72
CA MET A 261 8.17 8.46 20.49
C MET A 261 8.86 7.63 21.57
N LYS A 262 10.16 7.89 21.82
CA LYS A 262 10.93 7.20 22.86
C LYS A 262 10.39 7.48 24.26
N LYS A 263 10.13 8.75 24.59
CA LYS A 263 9.54 9.14 25.89
C LYS A 263 8.23 8.39 26.16
N LYS A 264 7.30 8.34 25.20
CA LYS A 264 6.02 7.63 25.37
C LYS A 264 6.16 6.12 25.40
N ALA A 265 7.17 5.54 24.75
CA ALA A 265 7.46 4.11 24.89
C ALA A 265 7.96 3.76 26.30
N LEU A 266 8.72 4.65 26.93
CA LEU A 266 9.25 4.51 28.30
C LEU A 266 8.19 4.76 29.39
N GLU A 267 7.31 5.75 29.20
CA GLU A 267 6.31 6.16 30.21
C GLU A 267 5.10 5.21 30.29
N LEU A 268 4.76 4.53 29.19
CA LEU A 268 3.60 3.64 29.17
C LEU A 268 3.90 2.29 29.85
N LYS A 269 2.86 1.73 30.46
CA LYS A 269 2.85 0.37 31.02
C LYS A 269 3.31 -0.65 29.97
N THR A 270 3.92 -1.73 30.43
CA THR A 270 4.47 -2.78 29.56
C THR A 270 3.38 -3.43 28.69
N GLU A 271 2.17 -3.52 29.21
CA GLU A 271 0.98 -4.12 28.59
C GLU A 271 0.22 -3.14 27.68
N ALA A 272 0.76 -1.94 27.44
CA ALA A 272 0.11 -0.96 26.58
C ALA A 272 -0.01 -1.51 25.16
N THR A 273 -1.09 -1.19 24.45
CA THR A 273 -1.27 -1.57 23.03
C THR A 273 -0.55 -0.59 22.11
N PHE A 274 -0.39 -0.97 20.83
CA PHE A 274 0.12 -0.03 19.84
C PHE A 274 -0.75 1.22 19.72
N ASP A 275 -2.07 1.04 19.76
CA ASP A 275 -3.04 2.14 19.64
C ASP A 275 -2.97 3.11 20.85
N GLU A 276 -2.81 2.58 22.07
CA GLU A 276 -2.58 3.39 23.27
C GLU A 276 -1.29 4.22 23.14
N TRP A 277 -0.19 3.62 22.67
CA TRP A 277 1.05 4.35 22.41
C TRP A 277 0.91 5.38 21.29
N LEU A 278 0.27 5.03 20.18
CA LEU A 278 0.07 5.91 19.04
C LEU A 278 -0.74 7.15 19.42
N LYS A 279 -1.80 6.98 20.22
CA LYS A 279 -2.61 8.07 20.79
C LYS A 279 -1.77 8.96 21.71
N ALA A 280 -0.89 8.39 22.54
CA ALA A 280 -0.01 9.16 23.41
C ALA A 280 1.05 9.97 22.62
N VAL A 281 1.53 9.43 21.49
CA VAL A 281 2.50 10.12 20.61
C VAL A 281 1.84 11.18 19.73
N LYS A 282 0.55 11.04 19.38
CA LYS A 282 -0.19 11.97 18.52
C LYS A 282 -0.03 13.44 18.97
N SER A 283 0.17 14.31 17.99
CA SER A 283 0.20 15.77 18.16
C SER A 283 -0.49 16.46 16.98
N LYS A 284 -0.76 17.77 17.04
CA LYS A 284 -1.39 18.50 15.91
C LYS A 284 -0.56 18.39 14.62
N ARG A 285 0.77 18.42 14.72
CA ARG A 285 1.70 18.41 13.58
C ARG A 285 1.84 17.04 12.90
N PHE A 286 1.62 15.94 13.64
CA PHE A 286 1.76 14.59 13.12
C PHE A 286 0.40 13.90 13.05
N THR A 287 -0.04 13.52 11.84
CA THR A 287 -1.25 12.73 11.64
C THR A 287 -1.04 11.28 12.07
N TYR A 288 -2.12 10.56 12.35
CA TYR A 288 -2.04 9.12 12.69
C TYR A 288 -1.32 8.35 11.58
N THR A 289 -1.71 8.55 10.32
CA THR A 289 -1.09 7.88 9.17
C THR A 289 0.40 8.20 9.00
N ARG A 290 0.85 9.40 9.38
CA ARG A 290 2.29 9.73 9.38
C ARG A 290 3.02 8.96 10.47
N LEU A 291 2.44 8.85 11.66
CA LEU A 291 3.03 8.12 12.80
C LEU A 291 3.05 6.61 12.58
N THR A 292 2.02 6.02 11.97
CA THR A 292 1.98 4.59 11.63
C THR A 292 3.03 4.24 10.56
N ARG A 293 3.17 5.07 9.51
CA ARG A 293 4.28 4.90 8.54
C ARG A 293 5.65 5.01 9.20
N LEU A 294 5.84 6.00 10.07
CA LEU A 294 7.08 6.17 10.83
C LEU A 294 7.35 4.98 11.76
N SER A 295 6.30 4.37 12.30
CA SER A 295 6.38 3.15 13.11
C SER A 295 6.88 1.97 12.29
N VAL A 296 6.38 1.78 11.04
CA VAL A 296 6.93 0.77 10.12
C VAL A 296 8.40 1.05 9.81
N ALA A 297 8.72 2.29 9.38
CA ALA A 297 10.10 2.66 9.05
C ALA A 297 11.05 2.44 10.22
N THR A 298 10.61 2.75 11.45
CA THR A 298 11.35 2.47 12.68
C THR A 298 11.50 0.97 12.89
N LEU A 299 10.41 0.20 12.88
CA LEU A 299 10.40 -1.25 13.07
C LEU A 299 11.41 -1.94 12.14
N VAL A 300 11.34 -1.65 10.82
CA VAL A 300 12.22 -2.28 9.83
C VAL A 300 13.60 -1.64 9.72
N GLY A 301 13.81 -0.48 10.37
CA GLY A 301 15.06 0.25 10.31
C GLY A 301 15.36 0.82 8.92
N MET A 302 14.33 1.34 8.24
CA MET A 302 14.45 1.97 6.93
C MET A 302 14.99 3.39 7.08
N LYS A 303 16.13 3.65 6.44
CA LYS A 303 16.84 4.93 6.49
C LYS A 303 16.53 5.78 5.26
N VAL A 304 16.90 7.06 5.31
CA VAL A 304 16.76 7.98 4.18
C VAL A 304 17.50 7.48 2.94
N ASN A 305 18.71 6.94 3.11
CA ASN A 305 19.52 6.42 2.00
C ASN A 305 18.86 5.22 1.31
N ASP A 306 18.15 4.37 2.05
CA ASP A 306 17.47 3.21 1.47
C ASP A 306 16.36 3.65 0.50
N VAL A 307 15.58 4.68 0.91
CA VAL A 307 14.53 5.25 0.06
C VAL A 307 15.13 5.98 -1.13
N SER A 308 16.22 6.73 -0.92
CA SER A 308 16.96 7.40 -2.01
C SER A 308 17.53 6.40 -3.02
N LEU A 309 18.07 5.27 -2.56
CA LEU A 309 18.61 4.21 -3.41
C LEU A 309 17.50 3.60 -4.28
N TYR A 310 16.38 3.21 -3.68
CA TYR A 310 15.22 2.69 -4.42
C TYR A 310 14.63 3.71 -5.41
N ASN A 311 14.61 5.00 -5.06
CA ASN A 311 14.13 6.04 -5.97
C ASN A 311 15.03 6.15 -7.21
N LYS A 312 16.36 6.03 -7.04
CA LYS A 312 17.36 6.08 -8.11
C LYS A 312 17.38 4.81 -8.96
N PHE A 313 17.27 3.66 -8.31
CA PHE A 313 17.31 2.34 -8.93
C PHE A 313 16.09 1.51 -8.48
N PRO A 314 14.90 1.82 -9.02
CA PRO A 314 13.70 1.06 -8.68
C PRO A 314 13.84 -0.40 -9.13
N TYR A 315 13.17 -1.29 -8.42
CA TYR A 315 13.02 -2.70 -8.78
C TYR A 315 11.59 -3.15 -8.45
N VAL A 316 11.22 -4.31 -8.97
CA VAL A 316 9.91 -4.92 -8.75
C VAL A 316 10.11 -6.39 -8.43
N HIS A 317 9.37 -6.91 -7.46
CA HIS A 317 9.44 -8.33 -7.09
C HIS A 317 8.17 -9.06 -7.56
N LEU A 318 8.35 -10.11 -8.37
CA LEU A 318 7.27 -10.90 -8.92
C LEU A 318 6.75 -11.90 -7.87
N LEU A 319 5.52 -11.70 -7.42
CA LEU A 319 4.89 -12.57 -6.41
C LEU A 319 4.16 -13.76 -7.05
N GLY A 320 3.66 -13.61 -8.27
CA GLY A 320 3.08 -14.73 -9.01
C GLY A 320 2.40 -14.35 -10.31
N PHE A 321 2.06 -15.36 -11.09
CA PHE A 321 1.44 -15.20 -12.40
C PHE A 321 0.64 -16.44 -12.84
N THR A 322 -0.32 -16.24 -13.73
CA THR A 322 -1.05 -17.29 -14.44
C THR A 322 -0.32 -17.70 -15.73
N LYS A 323 -0.76 -18.76 -16.41
CA LYS A 323 -0.30 -19.09 -17.77
C LYS A 323 -0.39 -17.92 -18.76
N ASN A 324 -1.44 -17.10 -18.69
CA ASN A 324 -1.59 -15.92 -19.54
C ASN A 324 -0.66 -14.79 -19.10
N GLY A 325 -0.53 -14.57 -17.79
CA GLY A 325 0.45 -13.66 -17.22
C GLY A 325 1.88 -14.00 -17.61
N GLN A 326 2.25 -15.28 -17.69
CA GLN A 326 3.57 -15.72 -18.13
C GLN A 326 3.87 -15.27 -19.58
N LYS A 327 2.90 -15.43 -20.49
CA LYS A 327 3.03 -14.97 -21.87
C LYS A 327 3.25 -13.45 -21.92
N ALA A 328 2.50 -12.71 -21.12
CA ALA A 328 2.62 -11.26 -21.03
C ALA A 328 3.99 -10.84 -20.48
N LEU A 329 4.46 -11.47 -19.41
CA LEU A 329 5.77 -11.22 -18.81
C LEU A 329 6.93 -11.46 -19.79
N ASN A 330 6.85 -12.49 -20.64
CA ASN A 330 7.87 -12.76 -21.65
C ASN A 330 8.00 -11.65 -22.70
N ILE A 331 6.91 -10.93 -22.96
CA ILE A 331 6.90 -9.77 -23.86
C ILE A 331 7.44 -8.54 -23.12
N MET A 332 6.94 -8.30 -21.90
CA MET A 332 7.27 -7.11 -21.09
C MET A 332 8.74 -7.03 -20.72
N LYS A 333 9.37 -8.16 -20.36
CA LYS A 333 10.78 -8.20 -19.95
C LYS A 333 11.75 -7.63 -20.99
N LYS A 334 11.38 -7.62 -22.27
CA LYS A 334 12.23 -7.09 -23.35
C LYS A 334 12.31 -5.56 -23.36
N ASN A 335 11.28 -4.88 -22.82
CA ASN A 335 11.12 -3.42 -22.88
C ASN A 335 11.12 -2.76 -21.49
N SER A 336 11.38 -3.54 -20.44
CA SER A 336 11.28 -3.12 -19.05
C SER A 336 12.59 -2.47 -18.59
N GLU A 337 12.54 -1.18 -18.28
CA GLU A 337 13.67 -0.43 -17.68
C GLU A 337 13.85 -0.73 -16.18
N ILE A 338 12.87 -1.36 -15.53
CA ILE A 338 12.89 -1.65 -14.09
C ILE A 338 13.13 -3.15 -13.91
N PRO A 339 14.20 -3.57 -13.19
CA PRO A 339 14.47 -4.98 -12.94
C PRO A 339 13.26 -5.70 -12.30
N LEU A 340 12.80 -6.76 -12.97
CA LEU A 340 11.78 -7.67 -12.46
C LEU A 340 12.44 -8.89 -11.82
N LEU A 341 12.47 -8.91 -10.49
CA LEU A 341 13.05 -9.97 -9.68
C LEU A 341 12.04 -11.10 -9.50
N ALA A 342 12.39 -12.30 -9.95
CA ALA A 342 11.56 -13.48 -9.74
C ALA A 342 11.99 -14.31 -8.52
N LYS A 343 13.29 -14.42 -8.27
CA LYS A 343 13.86 -15.07 -7.08
C LYS A 343 14.88 -14.13 -6.50
N ILE A 344 14.76 -13.86 -5.21
CA ILE A 344 15.74 -13.02 -4.50
C ILE A 344 16.97 -13.86 -4.18
N SER A 345 18.11 -13.46 -4.73
CA SER A 345 19.41 -14.06 -4.44
C SER A 345 20.04 -13.47 -3.18
N GLN A 346 21.12 -14.09 -2.71
CA GLN A 346 21.89 -13.52 -1.59
C GLN A 346 22.52 -12.16 -1.96
N GLN A 347 22.93 -12.00 -3.23
CA GLN A 347 23.49 -10.75 -3.73
C GLN A 347 22.44 -9.63 -3.75
N ASP A 348 21.23 -9.91 -4.23
CA ASP A 348 20.14 -8.92 -4.25
C ASP A 348 19.84 -8.43 -2.83
N LYS A 349 19.76 -9.37 -1.88
CA LYS A 349 19.55 -9.09 -0.45
C LYS A 349 20.63 -8.16 0.09
N ASP A 350 21.90 -8.42 -0.18
CA ASP A 350 23.01 -7.70 0.45
C ASP A 350 23.27 -6.33 -0.22
N ASP A 351 22.75 -6.12 -1.43
CA ASP A 351 22.83 -4.85 -2.17
C ASP A 351 21.58 -4.00 -1.95
N PHE A 352 20.64 -3.99 -2.90
CA PHE A 352 19.53 -3.03 -2.91
C PHE A 352 18.22 -3.55 -2.29
N TYR A 353 18.06 -4.87 -2.07
CA TYR A 353 16.84 -5.49 -1.53
C TYR A 353 16.83 -5.63 0.01
N HIS A 354 17.89 -5.15 0.68
CA HIS A 354 18.10 -5.38 2.12
C HIS A 354 16.95 -4.90 3.02
N VAL A 355 16.21 -3.83 2.66
CA VAL A 355 15.05 -3.36 3.45
C VAL A 355 13.86 -4.28 3.31
N ASP A 356 13.50 -4.69 2.09
CA ASP A 356 12.39 -5.62 1.86
C ASP A 356 12.67 -6.97 2.52
N TYR A 357 13.90 -7.48 2.41
CA TYR A 357 14.29 -8.71 3.10
C TYR A 357 14.14 -8.59 4.62
N ARG A 358 14.59 -7.48 5.24
CA ARG A 358 14.39 -7.23 6.68
C ARG A 358 12.91 -7.17 7.04
N ALA A 359 12.10 -6.47 6.24
CA ALA A 359 10.66 -6.38 6.43
C ALA A 359 9.98 -7.76 6.35
N GLY A 360 10.39 -8.58 5.38
CA GLY A 360 9.99 -9.98 5.26
C GLY A 360 10.35 -10.80 6.49
N LYS A 361 11.59 -10.73 6.97
CA LYS A 361 12.02 -11.45 8.20
C LYS A 361 11.30 -11.00 9.46
N ILE A 362 11.05 -9.70 9.60
CA ILE A 362 10.27 -9.17 10.72
C ILE A 362 8.84 -9.69 10.65
N TYR A 363 8.20 -9.66 9.48
CA TYR A 363 6.86 -10.22 9.33
C TYR A 363 6.82 -11.74 9.55
N GLN A 364 7.84 -12.46 9.07
CA GLN A 364 8.03 -13.89 9.29
C GLN A 364 8.09 -14.26 10.78
N SER A 365 8.62 -13.38 11.64
CA SER A 365 8.63 -13.63 13.09
C SER A 365 7.22 -13.75 13.69
N GLN A 366 6.19 -13.24 12.98
CA GLN A 366 4.81 -13.29 13.44
C GLN A 366 4.00 -14.41 12.81
N ASN A 367 4.19 -14.70 11.52
CA ASN A 367 3.43 -15.75 10.81
C ASN A 367 4.20 -17.08 10.63
N TYR A 368 5.49 -17.12 10.95
CA TYR A 368 6.38 -18.27 10.80
C TYR A 368 6.53 -18.82 9.36
N LYS A 369 6.26 -18.01 8.34
CA LYS A 369 6.35 -18.40 6.92
C LYS A 369 7.48 -17.66 6.21
N GLU A 370 8.30 -18.39 5.45
CA GLU A 370 9.43 -17.82 4.71
C GLU A 370 8.96 -16.78 3.68
N GLN A 371 9.55 -15.59 3.65
CA GLN A 371 9.03 -14.49 2.86
C GLN A 371 9.76 -14.26 1.52
N ASP A 372 11.08 -14.39 1.42
CA ASP A 372 11.79 -13.83 0.25
C ASP A 372 12.87 -14.74 -0.35
N LEU A 373 13.94 -15.05 0.40
CA LEU A 373 15.13 -15.68 -0.18
C LEU A 373 14.79 -17.01 -0.84
N LYS A 374 15.16 -17.13 -2.13
CA LYS A 374 14.94 -18.32 -2.97
C LYS A 374 13.47 -18.77 -3.08
N ARG A 375 12.50 -18.01 -2.57
CA ARG A 375 11.08 -18.29 -2.76
C ARG A 375 10.73 -18.03 -4.22
N ALA A 376 10.12 -19.01 -4.87
CA ALA A 376 9.68 -18.87 -6.25
C ALA A 376 8.35 -18.10 -6.31
N PRO A 377 8.06 -17.39 -7.41
CA PRO A 377 6.75 -16.82 -7.65
C PRO A 377 5.68 -17.92 -7.67
N LEU A 378 4.46 -17.57 -7.27
CA LEU A 378 3.31 -18.45 -7.40
C LEU A 378 2.98 -18.67 -8.90
N ILE A 379 2.65 -19.90 -9.25
CA ILE A 379 2.32 -20.28 -10.63
C ILE A 379 0.92 -20.92 -10.61
N PHE A 380 -0.01 -20.33 -11.38
CA PHE A 380 -1.40 -20.76 -11.51
C PHE A 380 -1.75 -21.20 -12.95
#